data_AF-A0A518AI02-F1
#
_entry.id   AF-A0A518AI02-F1
#
_cell.length_a   1.000
_cell.length_b   1.000
_cell.length_c   1.000
_cell.angle_alpha   90.00
_cell.angle_beta   90.00
_cell.angle_gamma   90.00
#
_symmetry.space_group_name_H-M   'P 1'
#
loop_
_entity.id
_entity.type
_entity.pdbx_description
1 polymer ?
#
loop_
_entity_poly.entity_id
_entity_poly.type
_entity_poly.pdbx_seq_one_letter_code
_entity_poly.pdbx_strand_id
1 'polypeptide(L)'
;MLRRSTPLLLVLLLVTSPASALITGNVGNDPIDIPDWPAGAAECFNLPQRVAYWEGPPFGGGQYHGEFRGDTDALNTALEKFAAVESPNKRIIVESGVGGSFWLNSNRYSNKVDQAKIDWTFVVWRSESWNHLSASPPMINPTSAADREIGAPAEFTIYTGGNIDWDQVQLPTGIKVIDRRLEAHGYSLEDGLVVEGTLTDLATGEPLVGTIQIDPAGDLQERKPTTLTTDDQGHWVSKIQTPGTYRVTASCDEYVSRQVGYVVYRNQPQWVDQSTQLSRGGEIAGRVLISSDEPLPGATVDLRHFATPAGERYDLPERKLTTTTNERGEFHFSSIPLGSVTVAFGKQGYSQNGLSPSVKVPSDDNDLQLVAAGNLTVTVQFASGEKPDEYLVEIEPEGGNAVGKWGGSSQIDANNQATFQNIPPGTYEVWGHPNPTNESQHTERQTVEIKGGETLTREIKAK
;
A
#
# COMPACT_ATOMS: atom_id res chain seq x y z
N MET A 1 -2.83 -38.30 -11.82
CA MET A 1 -2.06 -37.74 -10.67
C MET A 1 -0.88 -37.02 -11.28
N LEU A 2 -0.66 -35.71 -11.25
CA LEU A 2 -1.19 -34.57 -10.49
C LEU A 2 -1.73 -33.52 -11.49
N ARG A 3 -2.93 -32.97 -11.26
CA ARG A 3 -3.39 -31.72 -11.90
C ARG A 3 -2.63 -30.58 -11.23
N ARG A 4 -1.73 -29.91 -11.96
CA ARG A 4 -1.18 -28.62 -11.52
C ARG A 4 -2.20 -27.54 -11.90
N SER A 5 -2.87 -27.01 -10.88
CA SER A 5 -3.66 -25.79 -10.96
C SER A 5 -2.70 -24.60 -11.06
N THR A 6 -2.55 -24.04 -12.25
CA THR A 6 -1.81 -22.80 -12.49
C THR A 6 -2.71 -21.62 -12.10
N PRO A 7 -2.24 -20.63 -11.30
CA PRO A 7 -3.06 -19.47 -10.98
C PRO A 7 -3.22 -18.58 -12.22
N LEU A 8 -4.45 -18.14 -12.45
CA LEU A 8 -4.84 -17.13 -13.44
C LEU A 8 -4.16 -15.81 -13.06
N LEU A 9 -3.22 -15.33 -13.87
CA LEU A 9 -2.57 -14.04 -13.67
C LEU A 9 -3.48 -12.95 -14.25
N LEU A 10 -4.18 -12.23 -13.38
CA LEU A 10 -5.00 -11.08 -13.72
C LEU A 10 -4.05 -9.89 -14.03
N VAL A 11 -3.81 -9.58 -15.30
CA VAL A 11 -3.06 -8.37 -15.67
C VAL A 11 -4.06 -7.22 -15.82
N LEU A 12 -4.12 -6.34 -14.81
CA LEU A 12 -4.75 -5.04 -14.92
C LEU A 12 -3.84 -4.13 -15.77
N LEU A 13 -4.12 -3.99 -17.07
CA LEU A 13 -3.58 -2.88 -17.84
C LEU A 13 -4.47 -1.66 -17.58
N LEU A 14 -4.10 -0.88 -16.57
CA LEU A 14 -4.53 0.50 -16.39
C LEU A 14 -4.15 1.27 -17.67
N VAL A 15 -5.01 2.18 -18.14
CA VAL A 15 -4.52 3.30 -18.95
C VAL A 15 -3.53 4.04 -18.05
N THR A 16 -2.24 3.82 -18.31
CA THR A 16 -1.16 4.24 -17.45
C THR A 16 -0.95 5.75 -17.57
N SER A 17 -1.38 6.51 -16.57
CA SER A 17 -0.34 7.27 -15.90
C SER A 17 0.59 6.21 -15.34
N PRO A 18 1.89 6.16 -15.69
CA PRO A 18 2.77 5.12 -15.17
C PRO A 18 2.76 5.22 -13.64
N ALA A 19 2.04 4.31 -12.98
CA ALA A 19 2.26 4.02 -11.58
C ALA A 19 3.61 3.31 -11.52
N SER A 20 4.68 4.10 -11.56
CA SER A 20 6.04 3.61 -11.45
C SER A 20 6.23 3.09 -10.03
N ALA A 21 6.17 1.76 -9.88
CA ALA A 21 6.64 1.09 -8.67
C ALA A 21 8.18 1.09 -8.55
N LEU A 22 8.86 1.77 -9.48
CA LEU A 22 10.30 1.87 -9.57
C LEU A 22 10.79 2.97 -8.62
N ILE A 23 11.69 2.60 -7.72
CA ILE A 23 12.49 3.57 -6.97
C ILE A 23 13.70 3.94 -7.85
N THR A 24 13.85 5.22 -8.15
CA THR A 24 14.97 5.78 -8.91
C THR A 24 15.85 6.63 -8.00
N GLY A 25 17.07 6.91 -8.41
CA GLY A 25 18.00 7.68 -7.59
C GLY A 25 19.41 7.69 -8.17
N ASN A 26 20.30 8.43 -7.51
CA ASN A 26 21.71 8.46 -7.87
C ASN A 26 22.60 8.75 -6.64
N VAL A 27 23.89 8.47 -6.78
CA VAL A 27 24.94 8.80 -5.80
C VAL A 27 25.49 10.19 -6.11
N GLY A 28 25.87 10.92 -5.06
CA GLY A 28 26.56 12.21 -5.15
C GLY A 28 25.65 13.44 -5.08
N ASN A 29 26.23 14.57 -5.48
CA ASN A 29 25.68 15.92 -5.33
C ASN A 29 25.50 16.66 -6.66
N ASP A 30 25.59 15.97 -7.81
CA ASP A 30 25.29 16.58 -9.11
C ASP A 30 23.90 17.23 -9.06
N PRO A 31 23.77 18.54 -9.34
CA PRO A 31 22.50 19.24 -9.17
C PRO A 31 21.40 18.58 -10.00
N ILE A 32 20.22 18.42 -9.40
CA ILE A 32 19.01 17.99 -10.09
C ILE A 32 17.97 19.10 -10.05
N ASP A 33 17.22 19.21 -11.14
CA ASP A 33 16.12 20.16 -11.27
C ASP A 33 14.83 19.35 -11.48
N ILE A 34 13.95 19.40 -10.47
CA ILE A 34 12.72 18.63 -10.44
C ILE A 34 11.54 19.60 -10.57
N PRO A 35 10.73 19.48 -11.63
CA PRO A 35 9.52 20.28 -11.79
C PRO A 35 8.55 20.10 -10.61
N ASP A 36 7.81 21.17 -10.30
CA ASP A 36 6.74 21.22 -9.29
C ASP A 36 7.17 21.03 -7.83
N TRP A 37 8.47 21.16 -7.56
CA TRP A 37 8.95 21.33 -6.21
C TRP A 37 8.53 22.69 -5.64
N PRO A 38 8.25 22.77 -4.32
CA PRO A 38 8.04 24.03 -3.65
C PRO A 38 9.22 24.99 -3.82
N ALA A 39 8.96 26.30 -3.85
CA ALA A 39 10.01 27.30 -3.92
C ALA A 39 11.02 27.12 -2.76
N GLY A 40 12.31 27.29 -3.05
CA GLY A 40 13.41 27.06 -2.09
C GLY A 40 13.84 25.59 -1.92
N ALA A 41 13.01 24.61 -2.31
CA ALA A 41 13.35 23.19 -2.12
C ALA A 41 14.61 22.77 -2.88
N ALA A 42 14.80 23.23 -4.12
CA ALA A 42 15.97 22.90 -4.92
C ALA A 42 17.29 23.38 -4.28
N GLU A 43 17.28 24.52 -3.58
CA GLU A 43 18.46 25.06 -2.90
C GLU A 43 18.85 24.21 -1.69
N CYS A 44 17.87 23.69 -0.96
CA CYS A 44 18.10 22.76 0.15
C CYS A 44 18.50 21.37 -0.36
N PHE A 45 17.89 20.91 -1.46
CA PHE A 45 18.12 19.57 -1.98
C PHE A 45 19.48 19.43 -2.68
N ASN A 46 19.97 20.48 -3.35
CA ASN A 46 21.24 20.47 -4.10
C ASN A 46 22.45 20.96 -3.30
N LEU A 47 22.41 20.89 -1.97
CA LEU A 47 23.57 21.20 -1.14
C LEU A 47 24.75 20.26 -1.45
N PRO A 48 26.01 20.76 -1.41
CA PRO A 48 27.19 19.97 -1.74
C PRO A 48 27.41 18.77 -0.80
N GLN A 49 26.80 18.79 0.39
CA GLN A 49 26.81 17.71 1.38
C GLN A 49 25.99 16.48 0.96
N ARG A 50 25.18 16.56 -0.10
CA ARG A 50 24.38 15.42 -0.55
C ARG A 50 25.29 14.29 -1.03
N VAL A 51 25.09 13.10 -0.49
CA VAL A 51 25.86 11.91 -0.87
C VAL A 51 25.06 10.93 -1.71
N ALA A 52 23.73 11.02 -1.67
CA ALA A 52 22.83 10.29 -2.54
C ALA A 52 21.44 10.93 -2.53
N TYR A 53 20.61 10.54 -3.49
CA TYR A 53 19.18 10.79 -3.45
C TYR A 53 18.39 9.66 -4.09
N TRP A 54 17.10 9.60 -3.79
CA TRP A 54 16.16 8.69 -4.42
C TRP A 54 14.72 9.23 -4.42
N GLU A 55 13.86 8.64 -5.25
CA GLU A 55 12.44 8.97 -5.40
C GLU A 55 11.55 7.74 -5.14
N GLY A 56 10.54 7.84 -4.28
CA GLY A 56 9.56 6.78 -3.96
C GLY A 56 8.70 7.14 -2.75
N PRO A 57 7.44 6.64 -2.63
CA PRO A 57 7.07 5.22 -2.68
C PRO A 57 6.16 4.81 -3.88
N PRO A 58 5.94 3.49 -4.13
CA PRO A 58 5.66 2.92 -5.47
C PRO A 58 4.30 3.23 -6.13
N PHE A 59 3.44 4.04 -5.53
CA PHE A 59 2.07 4.31 -6.01
C PHE A 59 1.83 5.79 -6.31
N GLY A 60 2.75 6.43 -7.03
CA GLY A 60 2.59 7.83 -7.45
C GLY A 60 3.89 8.62 -7.66
N GLY A 61 5.02 8.06 -7.19
CA GLY A 61 6.32 8.73 -7.26
C GLY A 61 6.31 10.11 -6.58
N GLY A 62 7.27 10.95 -6.93
CA GLY A 62 7.30 12.36 -6.58
C GLY A 62 7.74 12.69 -5.16
N GLN A 63 7.93 11.72 -4.26
CA GLN A 63 8.60 11.95 -2.98
C GLN A 63 10.10 11.75 -3.15
N TYR A 64 10.86 12.82 -3.07
CA TYR A 64 12.32 12.83 -3.18
C TYR A 64 12.96 12.86 -1.80
N HIS A 65 13.97 12.02 -1.63
CA HIS A 65 14.76 11.87 -0.42
C HIS A 65 16.20 12.25 -0.75
N GLY A 66 16.69 13.35 -0.18
CA GLY A 66 18.09 13.71 -0.19
C GLY A 66 18.78 13.18 1.06
N GLU A 67 19.96 12.59 0.90
CA GLU A 67 20.72 11.98 2.00
C GLU A 67 22.08 12.68 2.10
N PHE A 68 22.45 13.18 3.27
CA PHE A 68 23.54 14.15 3.41
C PHE A 68 24.55 13.77 4.50
N ARG A 69 25.80 14.25 4.34
CA ARG A 69 26.86 14.17 5.35
C ARG A 69 27.53 15.51 5.54
N GLY A 70 27.83 15.85 6.79
CA GLY A 70 28.56 17.06 7.11
C GLY A 70 28.65 17.30 8.60
N ASP A 71 29.31 18.39 8.96
CA ASP A 71 29.43 18.87 10.34
C ASP A 71 28.27 19.79 10.74
N THR A 72 28.31 20.30 11.98
CA THR A 72 27.28 21.19 12.50
C THR A 72 27.14 22.50 11.71
N ASP A 73 28.24 23.06 11.20
CA ASP A 73 28.19 24.31 10.42
C ASP A 73 27.47 24.08 9.07
N ALA A 74 27.75 22.96 8.42
CA ALA A 74 27.05 22.54 7.22
C ALA A 74 25.56 22.25 7.50
N LEU A 75 25.24 21.62 8.63
CA LEU A 75 23.85 21.38 9.05
C LEU A 75 23.11 22.70 9.31
N ASN A 76 23.72 23.67 10.01
CA ASN A 76 23.11 24.97 10.25
C ASN A 76 22.82 25.71 8.93
N THR A 77 23.76 25.65 7.97
CA THR A 77 23.54 26.17 6.61
C THR A 77 22.37 25.45 5.92
N ALA A 78 22.26 24.13 6.07
CA ALA A 78 21.17 23.34 5.50
C ALA A 78 19.80 23.70 6.13
N LEU A 79 19.77 23.95 7.44
CA LEU A 79 18.56 24.37 8.16
C LEU A 79 18.09 25.77 7.74
N GLU A 80 19.01 26.69 7.46
CA GLU A 80 18.66 28.00 6.85
C GLU A 80 17.99 27.82 5.49
N LYS A 81 18.53 26.94 4.64
CA LYS A 81 17.93 26.61 3.33
C LYS A 81 16.58 25.93 3.47
N PHE A 82 16.44 25.00 4.41
CA PHE A 82 15.17 24.34 4.70
C PHE A 82 14.11 25.34 5.21
N ALA A 83 14.50 26.31 6.04
CA ALA A 83 13.60 27.34 6.53
C ALA A 83 12.99 28.18 5.39
N ALA A 84 13.75 28.42 4.33
CA ALA A 84 13.31 29.14 3.13
C ALA A 84 12.39 28.33 2.21
N VAL A 85 12.20 27.02 2.43
CA VAL A 85 11.28 26.21 1.61
C VAL A 85 9.83 26.66 1.86
N GLU A 86 9.09 26.95 0.79
CA GLU A 86 7.69 27.37 0.88
C GLU A 86 6.75 26.15 0.95
N SER A 87 6.60 25.56 2.14
CA SER A 87 5.61 24.50 2.39
C SER A 87 4.77 24.80 3.63
N PRO A 88 3.43 24.56 3.59
CA PRO A 88 2.56 24.71 4.75
C PRO A 88 2.78 23.61 5.80
N ASN A 89 3.38 22.47 5.43
CA ASN A 89 3.62 21.32 6.30
C ASN A 89 5.13 21.06 6.46
N LYS A 90 5.85 22.02 7.06
CA LYS A 90 7.28 21.87 7.38
C LYS A 90 7.48 21.30 8.77
N ARG A 91 8.37 20.31 8.88
CA ARG A 91 8.79 19.76 10.17
C ARG A 91 10.25 19.34 10.19
N ILE A 92 10.87 19.52 11.35
CA ILE A 92 12.19 19.00 11.69
C ILE A 92 11.97 17.79 12.59
N ILE A 93 12.62 16.68 12.27
CA ILE A 93 12.62 15.46 13.08
C ILE A 93 14.03 15.28 13.61
N VAL A 94 14.17 14.98 14.90
CA VAL A 94 15.47 14.76 15.52
C VAL A 94 15.52 13.33 16.04
N GLU A 95 16.51 12.56 15.61
CA GLU A 95 16.64 11.13 15.92
C GLU A 95 17.99 10.89 16.63
N SER A 96 18.01 9.94 17.57
CA SER A 96 19.27 9.50 18.19
C SER A 96 20.12 8.69 17.19
N GLY A 97 21.43 8.64 17.42
CA GLY A 97 22.32 7.75 16.69
C GLY A 97 22.69 8.24 15.29
N VAL A 98 23.13 7.32 14.43
CA VAL A 98 23.65 7.65 13.09
C VAL A 98 22.68 7.20 12.02
N GLY A 99 22.28 8.10 11.13
CA GLY A 99 21.40 7.77 10.01
C GLY A 99 22.04 6.79 9.03
N GLY A 100 21.21 6.00 8.35
CA GLY A 100 21.63 5.06 7.32
C GLY A 100 20.98 5.38 5.98
N SER A 101 21.79 5.71 4.98
CA SER A 101 21.39 5.90 3.58
C SER A 101 20.70 4.65 3.05
N PHE A 102 19.47 4.83 2.56
CA PHE A 102 18.75 3.80 1.84
C PHE A 102 19.42 3.52 0.50
N TRP A 103 19.85 4.56 -0.22
CA TRP A 103 20.34 4.39 -1.59
C TRP A 103 21.73 3.74 -1.67
N LEU A 104 22.66 4.16 -0.82
CA LEU A 104 24.03 3.62 -0.81
C LEU A 104 24.10 2.17 -0.33
N ASN A 105 23.09 1.72 0.41
CA ASN A 105 22.97 0.35 0.89
C ASN A 105 21.56 -0.22 0.78
N SER A 106 20.98 -0.12 -0.42
CA SER A 106 19.61 -0.57 -0.73
C SER A 106 19.37 -2.04 -0.39
N ASN A 107 20.36 -2.89 -0.64
CA ASN A 107 20.34 -4.32 -0.33
C ASN A 107 20.81 -4.67 1.10
N ARG A 108 21.15 -3.66 1.91
CA ARG A 108 21.47 -3.79 3.34
C ARG A 108 22.62 -4.76 3.61
N TYR A 109 23.65 -4.74 2.77
CA TYR A 109 24.85 -5.51 2.99
C TYR A 109 25.60 -5.00 4.22
N SER A 110 26.02 -5.92 5.11
CA SER A 110 26.73 -5.60 6.34
C SER A 110 28.05 -4.85 6.09
N ASN A 111 28.75 -5.18 5.00
CA ASN A 111 29.99 -4.53 4.60
C ASN A 111 29.82 -3.10 4.04
N LYS A 112 28.58 -2.63 3.83
CA LYS A 112 28.28 -1.27 3.35
C LYS A 112 27.74 -0.33 4.42
N VAL A 113 27.56 -0.79 5.66
CA VAL A 113 26.98 0.01 6.75
C VAL A 113 27.76 1.29 6.99
N ASP A 114 29.09 1.22 7.07
CA ASP A 114 29.92 2.41 7.30
C ASP A 114 29.84 3.42 6.14
N GLN A 115 29.83 2.92 4.90
CA GLN A 115 29.69 3.76 3.70
C GLN A 115 28.29 4.37 3.56
N ALA A 116 27.31 3.87 4.30
CA ALA A 116 25.92 4.34 4.25
C ALA A 116 25.59 5.32 5.39
N LYS A 117 26.51 5.60 6.33
CA LYS A 117 26.27 6.59 7.39
C LYS A 117 25.86 7.94 6.81
N ILE A 118 24.89 8.62 7.39
CA ILE A 118 24.46 9.97 7.02
C ILE A 118 24.12 10.77 8.28
N ASP A 119 24.19 12.09 8.19
CA ASP A 119 24.01 12.99 9.33
C ASP A 119 22.61 13.66 9.30
N TRP A 120 22.02 13.85 8.12
CA TRP A 120 20.62 14.28 7.96
C TRP A 120 20.00 13.84 6.63
N THR A 121 18.67 13.92 6.55
CA THR A 121 17.89 13.75 5.32
C THR A 121 16.94 14.92 5.10
N PHE A 122 16.68 15.24 3.84
CA PHE A 122 15.61 16.17 3.44
C PHE A 122 14.65 15.46 2.50
N VAL A 123 13.36 15.45 2.87
CA VAL A 123 12.28 14.85 2.09
C VAL A 123 11.37 15.96 1.55
N VAL A 124 11.10 15.91 0.26
CA VAL A 124 10.22 16.87 -0.43
C VAL A 124 9.38 16.18 -1.49
N TRP A 125 8.14 16.65 -1.65
CA TRP A 125 7.22 16.13 -2.66
C TRP A 125 7.10 17.05 -3.86
N ARG A 126 6.94 16.45 -5.05
CA ARG A 126 6.26 17.10 -6.17
C ARG A 126 4.80 17.30 -5.81
N SER A 127 4.32 18.53 -5.95
CA SER A 127 2.96 18.91 -5.54
C SER A 127 1.89 18.11 -6.29
N GLU A 128 2.08 17.87 -7.59
CA GLU A 128 1.17 17.07 -8.42
C GLU A 128 1.08 15.62 -7.94
N SER A 129 2.22 14.96 -7.70
CA SER A 129 2.27 13.57 -7.21
C SER A 129 1.61 13.43 -5.84
N TRP A 130 1.82 14.39 -4.92
CA TRP A 130 1.13 14.40 -3.64
C TRP A 130 -0.38 14.52 -3.80
N ASN A 131 -0.87 15.43 -4.66
CA ASN A 131 -2.30 15.61 -4.88
C ASN A 131 -2.94 14.35 -5.47
N HIS A 132 -2.24 13.66 -6.37
CA HIS A 132 -2.70 12.37 -6.91
C HIS A 132 -2.76 11.28 -5.83
N LEU A 133 -1.70 11.13 -5.03
CA LEU A 133 -1.64 10.13 -3.97
C LEU A 133 -2.67 10.40 -2.86
N SER A 134 -2.80 11.65 -2.43
CA SER A 134 -3.73 12.05 -1.36
C SER A 134 -5.21 11.88 -1.76
N ALA A 135 -5.53 11.94 -3.06
CA ALA A 135 -6.85 11.63 -3.60
C ALA A 135 -7.10 10.12 -3.80
N SER A 136 -6.09 9.28 -3.60
CA SER A 136 -6.21 7.83 -3.80
C SER A 136 -6.99 7.14 -2.66
N PRO A 137 -7.62 5.97 -2.93
CA PRO A 137 -8.33 5.21 -1.91
C PRO A 137 -7.45 4.84 -0.70
N PRO A 138 -8.01 4.74 0.52
CA PRO A 138 -7.24 4.49 1.76
C PRO A 138 -6.33 3.26 1.73
N MET A 139 -6.69 2.24 0.94
CA MET A 139 -5.87 1.04 0.76
C MET A 139 -4.45 1.34 0.22
N ILE A 140 -4.35 2.27 -0.73
CA ILE A 140 -3.10 2.59 -1.45
C ILE A 140 -2.57 3.97 -1.10
N ASN A 141 -3.24 4.67 -0.19
CA ASN A 141 -2.89 6.00 0.25
C ASN A 141 -2.24 5.94 1.64
N PRO A 142 -0.91 6.04 1.74
CA PRO A 142 -0.20 5.96 3.02
C PRO A 142 -0.23 7.29 3.80
N THR A 143 -0.93 8.32 3.31
CA THR A 143 -0.89 9.66 3.91
C THR A 143 -1.86 9.78 5.09
N SER A 144 -1.44 10.47 6.15
CA SER A 144 -2.28 10.73 7.33
C SER A 144 -3.41 11.71 7.02
N ALA A 145 -4.52 11.69 7.77
CA ALA A 145 -5.56 12.71 7.61
C ALA A 145 -5.03 14.14 7.82
N ALA A 146 -4.16 14.33 8.82
CA ALA A 146 -3.56 15.62 9.12
C ALA A 146 -2.68 16.13 7.97
N ASP A 147 -1.83 15.28 7.38
CA ASP A 147 -1.01 15.69 6.24
C ASP A 147 -1.87 16.00 5.01
N ARG A 148 -2.97 15.27 4.80
CA ARG A 148 -3.92 15.56 3.70
C ARG A 148 -4.59 16.92 3.85
N GLU A 149 -4.89 17.33 5.08
CA GLU A 149 -5.51 18.63 5.37
C GLU A 149 -4.53 19.80 5.18
N ILE A 150 -3.29 19.65 5.64
CA ILE A 150 -2.29 20.73 5.61
C ILE A 150 -1.59 20.82 4.24
N GLY A 151 -1.30 19.69 3.62
CA GLY A 151 -0.54 19.57 2.37
C GLY A 151 0.73 18.72 2.51
N ALA A 152 1.44 18.57 1.39
CA ALA A 152 2.59 17.67 1.30
C ALA A 152 3.67 18.01 2.34
N PRO A 153 4.12 17.04 3.16
CA PRO A 153 5.11 17.29 4.18
C PRO A 153 6.48 17.57 3.54
N ALA A 154 7.14 18.63 3.98
CA ALA A 154 8.57 18.82 3.78
C ALA A 154 9.26 18.49 5.10
N GLU A 155 10.05 17.42 5.12
CA GLU A 155 10.65 16.88 6.35
C GLU A 155 12.17 17.00 6.32
N PHE A 156 12.73 17.48 7.42
CA PHE A 156 14.18 17.52 7.61
C PHE A 156 14.53 16.70 8.85
N THR A 157 15.18 15.55 8.66
CA THR A 157 15.52 14.63 9.76
C THR A 157 17.00 14.74 10.10
N ILE A 158 17.33 14.98 11.36
CA ILE A 158 18.69 15.13 11.89
C ILE A 158 19.02 13.92 12.76
N TYR A 159 20.21 13.34 12.57
CA TYR A 159 20.72 12.23 13.38
C TYR A 159 21.87 12.72 14.27
N THR A 160 21.71 12.66 15.60
CA THR A 160 22.64 13.32 16.55
C THR A 160 23.88 12.52 16.93
N GLY A 161 23.99 11.26 16.54
CA GLY A 161 25.10 10.37 16.88
C GLY A 161 26.26 10.36 15.88
N GLY A 162 26.19 11.18 14.83
CA GLY A 162 27.20 11.30 13.77
C GLY A 162 28.19 12.44 14.01
N ASN A 163 28.39 13.27 12.99
CA ASN A 163 29.33 14.40 13.03
C ASN A 163 28.69 15.70 13.58
N ILE A 164 27.54 15.59 14.23
CA ILE A 164 26.72 16.73 14.67
C ILE A 164 26.90 16.95 16.18
N ASP A 165 27.39 18.14 16.53
CA ASP A 165 27.32 18.66 17.90
C ASP A 165 25.95 19.33 18.12
N TRP A 166 25.04 18.62 18.79
CA TRP A 166 23.66 19.06 19.00
C TRP A 166 23.55 20.40 19.73
N ASP A 167 24.45 20.69 20.66
CA ASP A 167 24.41 21.92 21.45
C ASP A 167 24.72 23.18 20.61
N GLN A 168 25.28 23.00 19.41
CA GLN A 168 25.60 24.06 18.46
C GLN A 168 24.59 24.16 17.30
N VAL A 169 23.55 23.33 17.27
CA VAL A 169 22.53 23.34 16.21
C VAL A 169 21.57 24.51 16.39
N GLN A 170 21.36 25.26 15.31
CA GLN A 170 20.49 26.44 15.26
C GLN A 170 19.17 26.08 14.57
N LEU A 171 18.19 25.65 15.37
CA LEU A 171 16.87 25.32 14.83
C LEU A 171 16.13 26.59 14.38
N PRO A 172 15.58 26.62 13.15
CA PRO A 172 14.79 27.75 12.67
C PRO A 172 13.50 27.92 13.47
N THR A 173 13.17 29.16 13.80
CA THR A 173 11.92 29.49 14.52
C THR A 173 10.69 29.27 13.63
N GLY A 174 9.54 28.96 14.26
CA GLY A 174 8.27 28.81 13.54
C GLY A 174 8.10 27.50 12.76
N ILE A 175 9.06 26.57 12.85
CA ILE A 175 8.95 25.22 12.28
C ILE A 175 8.65 24.21 13.39
N LYS A 176 7.74 23.28 13.13
CA LYS A 176 7.42 22.19 14.07
C LYS A 176 8.66 21.30 14.25
N VAL A 177 9.09 21.10 15.49
CA VAL A 177 10.16 20.17 15.85
C VAL A 177 9.55 18.94 16.51
N ILE A 178 9.91 17.76 16.02
CA ILE A 178 9.52 16.46 16.57
C ILE A 178 10.81 15.81 17.08
N ASP A 179 11.03 15.88 18.39
CA ASP A 179 12.18 15.26 19.03
C ASP A 179 11.88 13.79 19.32
N ARG A 180 12.54 12.89 18.58
CA ARG A 180 12.46 11.43 18.70
C ARG A 180 13.74 10.84 19.28
N ARG A 181 14.62 11.69 19.80
CA ARG A 181 15.80 11.19 20.51
C ARG A 181 15.38 10.47 21.78
N LEU A 182 16.00 9.34 22.06
CA LEU A 182 15.74 8.53 23.24
C LEU A 182 15.79 9.36 24.52
N GLU A 183 16.77 10.25 24.67
CA GLU A 183 16.94 11.08 25.86
C GLU A 183 15.81 12.11 26.07
N ALA A 184 15.16 12.56 24.99
CA ALA A 184 14.02 13.48 25.08
C ALA A 184 12.78 12.79 25.67
N HIS A 185 12.73 11.46 25.60
CA HIS A 185 11.68 10.60 26.16
C HIS A 185 12.12 9.87 27.43
N GLY A 186 13.27 10.23 28.01
CA GLY A 186 13.78 9.63 29.26
C GLY A 186 14.44 8.27 29.11
N TYR A 187 14.81 7.88 27.89
CA TYR A 187 15.49 6.62 27.57
C TYR A 187 16.96 6.85 27.22
N SER A 188 17.74 5.78 27.13
CA SER A 188 19.16 5.83 26.75
C SER A 188 19.44 4.96 25.52
N LEU A 189 20.62 5.13 24.91
CA LEU A 189 21.08 4.28 23.80
C LEU A 189 21.16 2.78 24.20
N GLU A 190 21.32 2.48 25.49
CA GLU A 190 21.36 1.10 26.00
C GLU A 190 19.98 0.43 25.98
N ASP A 191 18.89 1.20 25.89
CA ASP A 191 17.53 0.67 25.82
C ASP A 191 17.18 0.04 24.46
N GLY A 192 18.07 0.18 23.47
CA GLY A 192 17.91 -0.41 22.15
C GLY A 192 16.77 0.25 21.37
N LEU A 193 15.84 -0.55 20.84
CA LEU A 193 14.60 -0.01 20.29
C LEU A 193 13.58 0.19 21.42
N VAL A 194 13.17 1.43 21.63
CA VAL A 194 12.04 1.75 22.51
C VAL A 194 10.81 1.98 21.65
N VAL A 195 9.79 1.15 21.86
CA VAL A 195 8.48 1.30 21.22
C VAL A 195 7.52 1.81 22.29
N GLU A 196 6.95 2.97 22.07
CA GLU A 196 6.07 3.64 23.02
C GLU A 196 4.80 4.08 22.30
N GLY A 197 3.70 4.21 23.04
CA GLY A 197 2.50 4.78 22.46
C GLY A 197 1.37 4.93 23.46
N THR A 198 0.26 5.42 22.94
CA THR A 198 -1.03 5.49 23.63
C THR A 198 -2.07 4.62 22.92
N LEU A 199 -3.03 4.09 23.67
CA LEU A 199 -4.19 3.38 23.16
C LEU A 199 -5.45 4.14 23.55
N THR A 200 -6.21 4.61 22.56
CA THR A 200 -7.43 5.40 22.80
C THR A 200 -8.64 4.87 22.03
N ASP A 201 -9.83 5.25 22.48
CA ASP A 201 -11.07 5.06 21.73
C ASP A 201 -11.07 6.00 20.51
N LEU A 202 -11.28 5.44 19.32
CA LEU A 202 -11.28 6.20 18.06
C LEU A 202 -12.35 7.29 18.00
N ALA A 203 -13.51 7.08 18.63
CA ALA A 203 -14.63 8.00 18.58
C ALA A 203 -14.53 9.11 19.64
N THR A 204 -14.05 8.79 20.85
CA THR A 204 -14.03 9.74 21.98
C THR A 204 -12.66 10.33 22.27
N GLY A 205 -11.58 9.66 21.84
CA GLY A 205 -10.21 9.99 22.20
C GLY A 205 -9.84 9.63 23.64
N GLU A 206 -10.75 8.98 24.39
CA GLU A 206 -10.50 8.58 25.78
C GLU A 206 -9.48 7.44 25.84
N PRO A 207 -8.64 7.38 26.89
CA PRO A 207 -7.66 6.32 27.07
C PRO A 207 -8.32 4.97 27.31
N LEU A 208 -7.70 3.91 26.76
CA LEU A 208 -8.15 2.53 26.93
C LEU A 208 -7.11 1.72 27.72
N VAL A 209 -7.59 0.99 28.73
CA VAL A 209 -6.83 -0.10 29.36
C VAL A 209 -7.03 -1.36 28.51
N GLY A 210 -6.06 -1.66 27.65
CA GLY A 210 -6.09 -2.73 26.68
C GLY A 210 -4.79 -3.52 26.66
N THR A 211 -4.69 -4.46 25.73
CA THR A 211 -3.51 -5.29 25.53
C THR A 211 -2.75 -4.84 24.29
N ILE A 212 -1.43 -4.72 24.42
CA ILE A 212 -0.49 -4.55 23.32
C ILE A 212 0.31 -5.84 23.18
N GLN A 213 0.28 -6.43 21.99
CA GLN A 213 1.06 -7.61 21.63
C GLN A 213 2.10 -7.23 20.59
N ILE A 214 3.36 -7.58 20.88
CA ILE A 214 4.52 -7.33 20.00
C ILE A 214 5.06 -8.70 19.58
N ASP A 215 4.71 -9.11 18.37
CA ASP A 215 5.09 -10.39 17.80
C ASP A 215 6.37 -10.26 16.96
N PRO A 216 7.39 -11.07 17.19
CA PRO A 216 8.47 -11.27 16.24
C PRO A 216 7.90 -11.73 14.87
N ALA A 217 8.32 -11.07 13.80
CA ALA A 217 7.85 -11.35 12.43
C ALA A 217 9.01 -11.80 11.52
N GLY A 218 8.69 -12.32 10.34
CA GLY A 218 9.68 -12.84 9.39
C GLY A 218 10.49 -14.01 9.96
N ASP A 219 11.81 -13.96 9.83
CA ASP A 219 12.73 -15.02 10.28
C ASP A 219 12.75 -15.23 11.80
N LEU A 220 12.05 -14.40 12.57
CA LEU A 220 12.00 -14.45 14.03
C LEU A 220 10.71 -15.04 14.58
N GLN A 221 9.77 -15.50 13.74
CA GLN A 221 8.44 -15.97 14.17
C GLN A 221 8.45 -17.07 15.26
N GLU A 222 9.54 -17.83 15.39
CA GLU A 222 9.68 -18.84 16.45
C GLU A 222 9.92 -18.25 17.85
N ARG A 223 10.22 -16.95 17.95
CA ARG A 223 10.44 -16.26 19.23
C ARG A 223 9.11 -15.95 19.92
N LYS A 224 9.16 -15.92 21.25
CA LYS A 224 7.98 -15.61 22.06
C LYS A 224 7.54 -14.15 21.86
N PRO A 225 6.22 -13.90 21.75
CA PRO A 225 5.70 -12.55 21.72
C PRO A 225 5.82 -11.87 23.08
N THR A 226 5.89 -10.55 23.07
CA THR A 226 5.74 -9.72 24.27
C THR A 226 4.28 -9.28 24.38
N THR A 227 3.68 -9.42 25.56
CA THR A 227 2.32 -8.95 25.83
C THR A 227 2.36 -7.97 26.99
N LEU A 228 1.73 -6.81 26.81
CA LEU A 228 1.70 -5.70 27.75
C LEU A 228 0.25 -5.25 27.94
N THR A 229 -0.04 -4.64 29.09
CA THR A 229 -1.30 -3.94 29.34
C THR A 229 -1.02 -2.46 29.40
N THR A 230 -1.82 -1.64 28.73
CA THR A 230 -1.72 -0.18 28.82
C THR A 230 -2.16 0.30 30.20
N ASP A 231 -1.63 1.45 30.64
CA ASP A 231 -2.02 2.03 31.92
C ASP A 231 -3.38 2.77 31.85
N ASP A 232 -3.77 3.45 32.93
CA ASP A 232 -5.04 4.17 33.03
C ASP A 232 -5.12 5.42 32.13
N GLN A 233 -3.99 5.90 31.61
CA GLN A 233 -3.90 6.93 30.57
C GLN A 233 -3.75 6.31 29.17
N GLY A 234 -3.87 4.99 29.06
CA GLY A 234 -3.70 4.26 27.80
C GLY A 234 -2.24 4.19 27.34
N HIS A 235 -1.28 4.64 28.14
CA HIS A 235 0.13 4.64 27.79
C HIS A 235 0.74 3.24 27.91
N TRP A 236 1.72 2.96 27.06
CA TRP A 236 2.52 1.74 27.12
C TRP A 236 3.92 1.95 26.55
N VAL A 237 4.86 1.14 27.03
CA VAL A 237 6.24 1.11 26.55
C VAL A 237 6.79 -0.31 26.50
N SER A 238 7.57 -0.61 25.48
CA SER A 238 8.35 -1.83 25.34
C SER A 238 9.78 -1.52 24.90
N LYS A 239 10.76 -2.14 25.55
CA LYS A 239 12.18 -2.06 25.16
C LYS A 239 12.59 -3.36 24.48
N ILE A 240 13.14 -3.26 23.27
CA ILE A 240 13.50 -4.39 22.41
C ILE A 240 15.01 -4.35 22.14
N GLN A 241 15.69 -5.39 22.63
CA GLN A 241 17.14 -5.49 22.60
C GLN A 241 17.68 -6.32 21.44
N THR A 242 16.82 -7.07 20.74
CA THR A 242 17.29 -7.95 19.67
C THR A 242 16.87 -7.40 18.31
N PRO A 243 17.80 -7.24 17.36
CA PRO A 243 17.47 -6.85 15.99
C PRO A 243 16.43 -7.79 15.37
N GLY A 244 15.53 -7.22 14.59
CA GLY A 244 14.38 -7.94 14.07
C GLY A 244 13.26 -7.04 13.57
N THR A 245 12.30 -7.65 12.89
CA THR A 245 11.02 -7.01 12.57
C THR A 245 9.98 -7.51 13.57
N TYR A 246 9.17 -6.60 14.10
CA TYR A 246 8.13 -6.91 15.08
C TYR A 246 6.81 -6.32 14.61
N ARG A 247 5.74 -7.11 14.69
CA ARG A 247 4.36 -6.68 14.44
C ARG A 247 3.75 -6.21 15.75
N VAL A 248 3.17 -5.03 15.76
CA VAL A 248 2.46 -4.46 16.91
C VAL A 248 0.96 -4.61 16.69
N THR A 249 0.27 -5.23 17.65
CA THR A 249 -1.19 -5.42 17.64
C THR A 249 -1.77 -4.87 18.93
N ALA A 250 -2.85 -4.11 18.83
CA ALA A 250 -3.59 -3.60 19.97
C ALA A 250 -4.99 -4.24 20.04
N SER A 251 -5.44 -4.56 21.25
CA SER A 251 -6.78 -5.08 21.51
C SER A 251 -7.33 -4.54 22.83
N CYS A 252 -8.64 -4.44 22.95
CA CYS A 252 -9.35 -4.10 24.17
C CYS A 252 -10.73 -4.77 24.11
N ASP A 253 -11.28 -5.17 25.24
CA ASP A 253 -12.59 -5.83 25.29
C ASP A 253 -13.67 -4.90 24.73
N GLU A 254 -14.62 -5.45 23.95
CA GLU A 254 -15.66 -4.70 23.20
C GLU A 254 -15.17 -3.87 21.99
N TYR A 255 -13.85 -3.76 21.80
CA TYR A 255 -13.25 -3.08 20.66
C TYR A 255 -12.76 -4.07 19.59
N VAL A 256 -12.68 -3.60 18.35
CA VAL A 256 -12.12 -4.38 17.25
C VAL A 256 -10.59 -4.25 17.30
N SER A 257 -9.88 -5.36 17.49
CA SER A 257 -8.41 -5.36 17.48
C SER A 257 -7.83 -4.75 16.19
N ARG A 258 -6.69 -4.08 16.32
CA ARG A 258 -6.00 -3.41 15.22
C ARG A 258 -4.54 -3.87 15.15
N GLN A 259 -4.08 -4.22 13.95
CA GLN A 259 -2.66 -4.30 13.66
C GLN A 259 -2.15 -2.87 13.48
N VAL A 260 -1.39 -2.36 14.44
CA VAL A 260 -0.89 -0.99 14.44
C VAL A 260 0.13 -0.79 13.33
N GLY A 261 1.04 -1.75 13.17
CA GLY A 261 2.08 -1.71 12.15
C GLY A 261 3.22 -2.67 12.42
N TYR A 262 4.32 -2.44 11.73
CA TYR A 262 5.59 -3.14 11.92
C TYR A 262 6.65 -2.15 12.38
N VAL A 263 7.43 -2.52 13.39
CA VAL A 263 8.65 -1.83 13.80
C VAL A 263 9.86 -2.67 13.43
N VAL A 264 10.94 -2.04 12.98
CA VAL A 264 12.15 -2.76 12.58
C VAL A 264 13.34 -2.26 13.39
N TYR A 265 13.88 -3.12 14.23
CA TYR A 265 15.11 -2.83 14.95
C TYR A 265 16.32 -3.32 14.18
N ARG A 266 17.20 -2.40 13.77
CA ARG A 266 18.41 -2.69 12.99
C ARG A 266 19.69 -2.52 13.79
N ASN A 267 19.64 -2.81 15.09
CA ASN A 267 20.77 -2.60 16.01
C ASN A 267 21.23 -1.13 16.09
N GLN A 268 20.35 -0.19 15.73
CA GLN A 268 20.52 1.24 15.93
C GLN A 268 19.47 1.68 16.95
N PRO A 269 19.88 2.08 18.16
CA PRO A 269 18.94 2.54 19.19
C PRO A 269 18.07 3.67 18.66
N GLN A 270 16.76 3.57 18.90
CA GLN A 270 15.79 4.53 18.40
C GLN A 270 14.52 4.47 19.24
N TRP A 271 13.78 5.57 19.25
CA TRP A 271 12.46 5.66 19.82
C TRP A 271 11.42 5.68 18.70
N VAL A 272 10.35 4.90 18.85
CA VAL A 272 9.28 4.80 17.85
C VAL A 272 7.93 4.92 18.54
N ASP A 273 7.16 5.92 18.10
CA ASP A 273 5.75 6.05 18.45
C ASP A 273 4.90 5.03 17.67
N GLN A 274 4.07 4.29 18.40
CA GLN A 274 3.06 3.36 17.91
C GLN A 274 1.71 3.65 18.55
N SER A 275 1.44 4.92 18.88
CA SER A 275 0.12 5.37 19.33
C SER A 275 -0.97 4.96 18.34
N THR A 276 -2.07 4.46 18.86
CA THR A 276 -3.15 3.91 18.04
C THR A 276 -4.50 4.10 18.70
N GLN A 277 -5.53 3.96 17.88
CA GLN A 277 -6.92 4.08 18.32
C GLN A 277 -7.70 2.84 17.89
N LEU A 278 -8.61 2.38 18.76
CA LEU A 278 -9.49 1.25 18.49
C LEU A 278 -10.91 1.71 18.25
N SER A 279 -11.57 1.09 17.28
CA SER A 279 -12.98 1.29 16.98
C SER A 279 -13.83 0.26 17.73
N ARG A 280 -15.00 0.68 18.23
CA ARG A 280 -16.04 -0.27 18.65
C ARG A 280 -16.53 -1.11 17.47
N GLY A 281 -17.04 -2.30 17.75
CA GLY A 281 -17.62 -3.16 16.73
C GLY A 281 -18.99 -2.69 16.24
N GLY A 282 -19.15 -2.55 14.93
CA GLY A 282 -20.43 -2.48 14.24
C GLY A 282 -20.76 -3.77 13.48
N GLU A 283 -21.94 -3.80 12.88
CA GLU A 283 -22.45 -4.90 12.06
C GLU A 283 -22.56 -4.50 10.59
N ILE A 284 -22.35 -5.47 9.70
CA ILE A 284 -22.72 -5.35 8.29
C ILE A 284 -23.64 -6.52 7.90
N ALA A 285 -24.77 -6.23 7.28
CA ALA A 285 -25.69 -7.23 6.74
C ALA A 285 -26.20 -6.81 5.37
N GLY A 286 -26.67 -7.77 4.59
CA GLY A 286 -27.22 -7.52 3.28
C GLY A 286 -27.54 -8.81 2.53
N ARG A 287 -27.74 -8.69 1.22
CA ARG A 287 -28.06 -9.83 0.36
C ARG A 287 -27.20 -9.83 -0.90
N VAL A 288 -26.89 -11.01 -1.41
CA VAL A 288 -26.38 -11.18 -2.78
C VAL A 288 -27.51 -11.70 -3.64
N LEU A 289 -27.75 -11.04 -4.78
CA LEU A 289 -28.85 -11.29 -5.68
C LEU A 289 -28.35 -11.52 -7.12
N ILE A 290 -29.13 -12.26 -7.93
CA ILE A 290 -28.88 -12.42 -9.38
C ILE A 290 -29.46 -11.23 -10.16
N SER A 291 -30.67 -10.83 -9.80
CA SER A 291 -31.42 -9.68 -10.30
C SER A 291 -32.06 -8.96 -9.11
N SER A 292 -32.82 -7.88 -9.30
CA SER A 292 -33.43 -7.11 -8.19
C SER A 292 -34.21 -7.95 -7.18
N ASP A 293 -34.73 -9.12 -7.58
CA ASP A 293 -35.68 -9.90 -6.78
C ASP A 293 -35.29 -11.37 -6.58
N GLU A 294 -34.13 -11.81 -7.09
CA GLU A 294 -33.73 -13.22 -7.04
C GLU A 294 -32.51 -13.43 -6.12
N PRO A 295 -32.68 -14.08 -4.95
CA PRO A 295 -31.58 -14.31 -4.01
C PRO A 295 -30.57 -15.33 -4.56
N LEU A 296 -29.29 -15.08 -4.30
CA LEU A 296 -28.20 -15.97 -4.68
C LEU A 296 -27.59 -16.66 -3.45
N PRO A 297 -28.02 -17.88 -3.12
CA PRO A 297 -27.43 -18.65 -2.02
C PRO A 297 -26.03 -19.15 -2.33
N GLY A 298 -25.19 -19.33 -1.31
CA GLY A 298 -23.83 -19.85 -1.45
C GLY A 298 -22.86 -18.95 -2.22
N ALA A 299 -23.17 -17.66 -2.36
CA ALA A 299 -22.21 -16.66 -2.82
C ALA A 299 -21.25 -16.35 -1.68
N THR A 300 -19.95 -16.27 -1.98
CA THR A 300 -18.93 -15.87 -1.02
C THR A 300 -18.94 -14.35 -0.89
N VAL A 301 -18.90 -13.84 0.34
CA VAL A 301 -18.75 -12.42 0.66
C VAL A 301 -17.53 -12.26 1.54
N ASP A 302 -16.67 -11.29 1.23
CA ASP A 302 -15.39 -11.03 1.87
C ASP A 302 -15.20 -9.53 2.10
N LEU A 303 -14.90 -9.15 3.35
CA LEU A 303 -14.69 -7.76 3.74
C LEU A 303 -13.21 -7.40 3.66
N ARG A 304 -12.90 -6.31 2.94
CA ARG A 304 -11.54 -5.84 2.67
C ARG A 304 -11.41 -4.35 2.91
N HIS A 305 -10.16 -3.89 3.08
CA HIS A 305 -9.80 -2.46 3.07
C HIS A 305 -10.68 -1.59 3.99
N PHE A 306 -10.55 -1.81 5.29
CA PHE A 306 -11.27 -1.03 6.29
C PHE A 306 -10.67 0.36 6.43
N ALA A 307 -11.53 1.35 6.57
CA ALA A 307 -11.14 2.73 6.86
C ALA A 307 -11.95 3.31 8.02
N THR A 308 -11.33 4.19 8.80
CA THR A 308 -11.97 4.99 9.84
C THR A 308 -12.96 5.98 9.22
N PRO A 309 -13.83 6.63 10.01
CA PRO A 309 -14.68 7.72 9.51
C PRO A 309 -13.90 8.89 8.87
N ALA A 310 -12.64 9.10 9.26
CA ALA A 310 -11.73 10.08 8.67
C ALA A 310 -11.02 9.59 7.38
N GLY A 311 -11.36 8.39 6.91
CA GLY A 311 -10.79 7.78 5.71
C GLY A 311 -9.36 7.25 5.89
N GLU A 312 -8.93 6.98 7.11
CA GLU A 312 -7.61 6.40 7.39
C GLU A 312 -7.69 4.88 7.47
N ARG A 313 -6.63 4.18 7.09
CA ARG A 313 -6.61 2.72 7.09
C ARG A 313 -6.77 2.11 8.49
N TYR A 314 -7.66 1.14 8.63
CA TYR A 314 -7.85 0.34 9.85
C TYR A 314 -7.44 -1.10 9.60
N ASP A 315 -6.18 -1.42 9.85
CA ASP A 315 -5.66 -2.77 9.62
C ASP A 315 -6.13 -3.73 10.72
N LEU A 316 -6.81 -4.80 10.31
CA LEU A 316 -7.16 -5.89 11.20
C LEU A 316 -5.96 -6.85 11.33
N PRO A 317 -5.72 -7.44 12.52
CA PRO A 317 -4.85 -8.60 12.65
C PRO A 317 -5.32 -9.72 11.72
N GLU A 318 -4.43 -10.65 11.34
CA GLU A 318 -4.70 -11.74 10.39
C GLU A 318 -6.01 -12.50 10.69
N ARG A 319 -7.11 -12.01 10.10
CA ARG A 319 -8.46 -12.54 10.19
C ARG A 319 -9.08 -12.46 8.80
N LYS A 320 -9.47 -13.61 8.26
CA LYS A 320 -10.32 -13.64 7.07
C LYS A 320 -11.74 -13.33 7.48
N LEU A 321 -12.27 -12.21 6.98
CA LEU A 321 -13.66 -11.82 7.17
C LEU A 321 -14.47 -12.27 5.96
N THR A 322 -14.67 -13.58 5.88
CA THR A 322 -15.37 -14.23 4.78
C THR A 322 -16.58 -15.01 5.30
N THR A 323 -17.70 -14.95 4.60
CA THR A 323 -18.91 -15.76 4.84
C THR A 323 -19.54 -16.20 3.52
N THR A 324 -20.55 -17.05 3.57
CA THR A 324 -21.37 -17.40 2.41
C THR A 324 -22.83 -17.08 2.66
N THR A 325 -23.54 -16.64 1.61
CA THR A 325 -24.95 -16.30 1.71
C THR A 325 -25.85 -17.51 1.98
N ASN A 326 -26.91 -17.31 2.77
CA ASN A 326 -27.91 -18.34 3.07
C ASN A 326 -28.91 -18.54 1.92
N GLU A 327 -29.96 -19.37 2.11
CA GLU A 327 -31.02 -19.64 1.13
C GLU A 327 -31.79 -18.40 0.66
N ARG A 328 -31.78 -17.32 1.45
CA ARG A 328 -32.38 -16.03 1.11
C ARG A 328 -31.37 -15.04 0.51
N GLY A 329 -30.16 -15.50 0.21
CA GLY A 329 -29.07 -14.67 -0.28
C GLY A 329 -28.46 -13.79 0.82
N GLU A 330 -28.84 -13.92 2.08
CA GLU A 330 -28.43 -13.01 3.16
C GLU A 330 -27.03 -13.33 3.67
N PHE A 331 -26.25 -12.29 4.00
CA PHE A 331 -24.98 -12.38 4.72
C PHE A 331 -25.00 -11.45 5.94
N HIS A 332 -24.16 -11.76 6.94
CA HIS A 332 -23.99 -10.95 8.14
C HIS A 332 -22.56 -11.07 8.68
N PHE A 333 -22.00 -9.95 9.13
CA PHE A 333 -20.77 -9.90 9.91
C PHE A 333 -20.95 -8.98 11.12
N SER A 334 -20.30 -9.37 12.21
CA SER A 334 -20.22 -8.59 13.45
C SER A 334 -18.78 -8.19 13.77
N SER A 335 -18.63 -7.25 14.70
CA SER A 335 -17.31 -6.80 15.17
C SER A 335 -16.46 -6.26 14.02
N ILE A 336 -17.06 -5.39 13.21
CA ILE A 336 -16.44 -4.69 12.09
C ILE A 336 -16.17 -3.24 12.52
N PRO A 337 -14.97 -2.68 12.28
CA PRO A 337 -14.67 -1.33 12.73
C PRO A 337 -15.60 -0.32 12.04
N LEU A 338 -16.02 0.70 12.79
CA LEU A 338 -16.84 1.80 12.26
C LEU A 338 -16.07 2.60 11.21
N GLY A 339 -16.79 3.11 10.20
CA GLY A 339 -16.21 3.84 9.08
C GLY A 339 -16.67 3.25 7.76
N SER A 340 -15.76 2.72 6.95
CA SER A 340 -16.11 2.05 5.70
C SER A 340 -15.29 0.79 5.41
N VAL A 341 -15.82 -0.06 4.54
CA VAL A 341 -15.24 -1.34 4.13
C VAL A 341 -15.54 -1.61 2.66
N THR A 342 -14.60 -2.21 1.92
CA THR A 342 -14.86 -2.77 0.59
C THR A 342 -15.47 -4.16 0.71
N VAL A 343 -16.62 -4.39 0.09
CA VAL A 343 -17.30 -5.69 0.10
C VAL A 343 -17.03 -6.43 -1.20
N ALA A 344 -16.10 -7.38 -1.18
CA ALA A 344 -15.85 -8.27 -2.32
C ALA A 344 -16.80 -9.47 -2.25
N PHE A 345 -17.43 -9.84 -3.37
CA PHE A 345 -18.39 -10.94 -3.39
C PHE A 345 -18.34 -11.71 -4.71
N GLY A 346 -18.69 -13.00 -4.70
CA GLY A 346 -18.59 -13.79 -5.91
C GLY A 346 -19.12 -15.20 -5.79
N LYS A 347 -19.47 -15.76 -6.93
CA LYS A 347 -19.83 -17.16 -7.07
C LYS A 347 -19.42 -17.63 -8.46
N GLN A 348 -18.88 -18.85 -8.56
CA GLN A 348 -18.54 -19.43 -9.86
C GLN A 348 -19.78 -19.47 -10.77
N GLY A 349 -19.60 -19.11 -12.04
CA GLY A 349 -20.69 -18.96 -13.02
C GLY A 349 -21.37 -17.59 -12.98
N TYR A 350 -20.93 -16.69 -12.10
CA TYR A 350 -21.47 -15.34 -11.97
C TYR A 350 -20.33 -14.31 -11.96
N SER A 351 -20.67 -13.07 -12.28
CA SER A 351 -19.73 -11.95 -12.35
C SER A 351 -20.34 -10.68 -11.76
N GLN A 352 -19.48 -9.82 -11.20
CA GLN A 352 -19.87 -8.47 -10.78
C GLN A 352 -19.98 -7.56 -12.00
N ASN A 353 -20.91 -6.62 -11.97
CA ASN A 353 -20.88 -5.48 -12.89
C ASN A 353 -20.13 -4.33 -12.22
N GLY A 354 -18.87 -4.13 -12.59
CA GLY A 354 -18.01 -3.07 -12.04
C GLY A 354 -17.18 -3.49 -10.84
N LEU A 355 -16.78 -2.50 -10.05
CA LEU A 355 -15.93 -2.67 -8.87
C LEU A 355 -16.75 -3.05 -7.63
N SER A 356 -16.11 -3.75 -6.70
CA SER A 356 -16.68 -4.03 -5.39
C SER A 356 -16.99 -2.72 -4.64
N PRO A 357 -18.20 -2.58 -4.07
CA PRO A 357 -18.63 -1.33 -3.44
C PRO A 357 -17.90 -1.07 -2.11
N SER A 358 -17.77 0.21 -1.78
CA SER A 358 -17.41 0.65 -0.44
C SER A 358 -18.69 0.94 0.36
N VAL A 359 -18.86 0.25 1.48
CA VAL A 359 -20.04 0.31 2.35
C VAL A 359 -19.66 0.99 3.66
N LYS A 360 -20.55 1.82 4.20
CA LYS A 360 -20.39 2.41 5.53
C LYS A 360 -20.75 1.41 6.62
N VAL A 361 -20.04 1.45 7.75
CA VAL A 361 -20.28 0.57 8.90
C VAL A 361 -20.78 1.39 10.09
N PRO A 362 -21.90 1.01 10.75
CA PRO A 362 -22.72 -0.18 10.49
C PRO A 362 -23.68 0.01 9.30
N SER A 363 -24.17 -1.10 8.73
CA SER A 363 -25.19 -1.08 7.69
C SER A 363 -25.88 -2.43 7.56
N ASP A 364 -27.21 -2.45 7.43
CA ASP A 364 -28.04 -3.65 7.37
C ASP A 364 -28.76 -3.86 6.02
N ASP A 365 -28.65 -2.90 5.11
CA ASP A 365 -29.31 -2.90 3.79
C ASP A 365 -28.28 -2.78 2.66
N ASN A 366 -27.59 -3.89 2.38
CA ASN A 366 -26.56 -3.97 1.34
C ASN A 366 -26.94 -5.02 0.30
N ASP A 367 -27.73 -4.62 -0.69
CA ASP A 367 -28.03 -5.48 -1.84
C ASP A 367 -26.88 -5.44 -2.86
N LEU A 368 -26.26 -6.59 -3.07
CA LEU A 368 -25.14 -6.82 -3.96
C LEU A 368 -25.60 -7.65 -5.15
N GLN A 369 -25.33 -7.20 -6.37
CA GLN A 369 -25.81 -7.87 -7.58
C GLN A 369 -24.69 -8.60 -8.32
N LEU A 370 -24.95 -9.86 -8.67
CA LEU A 370 -24.14 -10.68 -9.54
C LEU A 370 -24.95 -11.08 -10.77
N VAL A 371 -24.41 -10.93 -11.96
CA VAL A 371 -25.07 -11.41 -13.17
C VAL A 371 -24.52 -12.76 -13.58
N ALA A 372 -25.37 -13.61 -14.16
CA ALA A 372 -24.91 -14.85 -14.79
C ALA A 372 -23.79 -14.51 -15.79
N ALA A 373 -22.68 -15.23 -15.69
CA ALA A 373 -21.50 -14.95 -16.49
C ALA A 373 -21.42 -15.90 -17.68
N GLY A 374 -20.83 -15.42 -18.78
CA GLY A 374 -20.50 -16.25 -19.94
C GLY A 374 -19.10 -16.84 -19.84
N ASN A 375 -18.80 -17.76 -20.74
CA ASN A 375 -17.46 -18.31 -20.95
C ASN A 375 -17.11 -18.21 -22.45
N LEU A 376 -15.83 -18.09 -22.76
CA LEU A 376 -15.33 -18.06 -24.14
C LEU A 376 -14.16 -19.03 -24.28
N THR A 377 -14.24 -19.90 -25.27
CA THR A 377 -13.09 -20.67 -25.76
C THR A 377 -12.71 -20.17 -27.15
N VAL A 378 -11.44 -19.78 -27.31
CA VAL A 378 -10.88 -19.29 -28.57
C VAL A 378 -9.87 -20.30 -29.08
N THR A 379 -10.08 -20.82 -30.28
CA THR A 379 -9.11 -21.66 -30.98
C THR A 379 -8.32 -20.81 -31.97
N VAL A 380 -6.99 -20.83 -31.86
CA VAL A 380 -6.11 -20.13 -32.81
C VAL A 380 -5.73 -21.08 -33.95
N GLN A 381 -6.04 -20.66 -35.18
CA GLN A 381 -5.60 -21.33 -36.39
C GLN A 381 -4.33 -20.64 -36.92
N PHE A 382 -3.24 -21.40 -36.98
CA PHE A 382 -2.00 -20.95 -37.60
C PHE A 382 -2.00 -21.30 -39.09
N ALA A 383 -1.66 -20.35 -39.96
CA ALA A 383 -1.32 -20.66 -41.35
C ALA A 383 -0.10 -21.60 -41.37
N SER A 384 0.09 -22.35 -42.47
CA SER A 384 1.19 -23.32 -42.58
C SER A 384 2.55 -22.63 -42.35
N GLY A 385 3.14 -22.89 -41.18
CA GLY A 385 4.32 -22.23 -40.64
C GLY A 385 4.61 -22.71 -39.22
N GLU A 386 5.74 -22.30 -38.65
CA GLU A 386 6.14 -22.68 -37.29
C GLU A 386 5.30 -21.91 -36.27
N LYS A 387 4.62 -22.65 -35.39
CA LYS A 387 3.86 -22.09 -34.27
C LYS A 387 4.86 -21.45 -33.28
N PRO A 388 4.64 -20.19 -32.82
CA PRO A 388 5.44 -19.59 -31.77
C PRO A 388 5.38 -20.39 -30.46
N ASP A 389 6.50 -20.44 -29.72
CA ASP A 389 6.60 -21.16 -28.44
C ASP A 389 5.57 -20.65 -27.42
N GLU A 390 5.35 -19.34 -27.37
CA GLU A 390 4.29 -18.72 -26.57
C GLU A 390 3.37 -17.88 -27.44
N TYR A 391 2.07 -18.08 -27.28
CA TYR A 391 1.04 -17.33 -27.98
C TYR A 391 -0.11 -17.04 -27.02
N LEU A 392 -0.49 -15.76 -26.95
CA LEU A 392 -1.53 -15.24 -26.07
C LEU A 392 -2.77 -14.95 -26.91
N VAL A 393 -3.93 -15.13 -26.28
CA VAL A 393 -5.20 -14.56 -26.72
C VAL A 393 -5.57 -13.49 -25.72
N GLU A 394 -5.96 -12.34 -26.23
CA GLU A 394 -6.44 -11.18 -25.49
C GLU A 394 -7.95 -11.02 -25.71
N ILE A 395 -8.63 -10.55 -24.67
CA ILE A 395 -10.03 -10.13 -24.71
C ILE A 395 -10.17 -8.79 -23.99
N GLU A 396 -10.73 -7.81 -24.69
CA GLU A 396 -10.98 -6.46 -24.19
C GLU A 396 -12.45 -6.10 -24.34
N PRO A 397 -13.01 -5.27 -23.45
CA PRO A 397 -14.35 -4.75 -23.63
C PRO A 397 -14.39 -3.81 -24.85
N GLU A 398 -15.56 -3.69 -25.48
CA GLU A 398 -15.76 -2.71 -26.57
C GLU A 398 -15.36 -1.29 -26.13
N GLY A 399 -14.59 -0.60 -26.97
CA GLY A 399 -13.99 0.71 -26.64
C GLY A 399 -12.64 0.63 -25.91
N GLY A 400 -12.15 -0.57 -25.60
CA GLY A 400 -10.84 -0.82 -25.00
C GLY A 400 -10.88 -0.89 -23.46
N ASN A 401 -9.77 -1.34 -22.89
CA ASN A 401 -9.64 -1.51 -21.43
C ASN A 401 -9.85 -0.19 -20.68
N ALA A 402 -10.64 -0.25 -19.62
CA ALA A 402 -10.91 0.88 -18.72
C ALA A 402 -11.11 0.40 -17.28
N VAL A 403 -10.90 1.29 -16.31
CA VAL A 403 -11.07 0.97 -14.88
C VAL A 403 -12.49 0.45 -14.61
N GLY A 404 -12.57 -0.68 -13.92
CA GLY A 404 -13.84 -1.34 -13.59
C GLY A 404 -14.49 -2.10 -14.75
N LYS A 405 -13.85 -2.17 -15.93
CA LYS A 405 -14.27 -3.05 -17.02
C LYS A 405 -13.46 -4.35 -16.99
N TRP A 406 -14.10 -5.42 -17.45
CA TRP A 406 -13.50 -6.74 -17.50
C TRP A 406 -12.74 -6.93 -18.82
N GLY A 407 -11.55 -7.50 -18.75
CA GLY A 407 -10.73 -7.95 -19.87
C GLY A 407 -9.79 -9.06 -19.38
N GLY A 408 -9.03 -9.67 -20.28
CA GLY A 408 -8.12 -10.73 -19.90
C GLY A 408 -7.16 -11.19 -20.99
N SER A 409 -6.09 -11.84 -20.56
CA SER A 409 -5.10 -12.49 -21.41
C SER A 409 -5.00 -13.96 -21.01
N SER A 410 -4.85 -14.86 -21.98
CA SER A 410 -4.61 -16.27 -21.75
C SER A 410 -3.66 -16.84 -22.78
N GLN A 411 -2.65 -17.58 -22.33
CA GLN A 411 -1.86 -18.42 -23.21
C GLN A 411 -2.73 -19.54 -23.80
N ILE A 412 -2.46 -19.90 -25.05
CA ILE A 412 -3.09 -21.07 -25.67
C ILE A 412 -2.49 -22.38 -25.14
N ASP A 413 -3.31 -23.41 -25.05
CA ASP A 413 -2.89 -24.75 -24.66
C ASP A 413 -2.30 -25.57 -25.83
N ALA A 414 -2.07 -26.87 -25.59
CA ALA A 414 -1.55 -27.80 -26.60
C ALA A 414 -2.50 -28.03 -27.79
N ASN A 415 -3.79 -27.73 -27.63
CA ASN A 415 -4.81 -27.78 -28.69
C ASN A 415 -5.01 -26.41 -29.36
N ASN A 416 -4.13 -25.43 -29.10
CA ASN A 416 -4.24 -24.04 -29.55
C ASN A 416 -5.48 -23.32 -29.01
N GLN A 417 -5.95 -23.69 -27.81
CA GLN A 417 -7.14 -23.08 -27.19
C GLN A 417 -6.79 -22.20 -26.01
N ALA A 418 -7.40 -21.02 -25.95
CA ALA A 418 -7.47 -20.17 -24.77
C ALA A 418 -8.89 -20.22 -24.21
N THR A 419 -9.04 -20.30 -22.88
CA THR A 419 -10.36 -20.34 -22.22
C THR A 419 -10.47 -19.23 -21.19
N PHE A 420 -11.55 -18.45 -21.31
CA PHE A 420 -11.93 -17.38 -20.41
C PHE A 420 -13.23 -17.75 -19.71
N GLN A 421 -13.29 -17.56 -18.39
CA GLN A 421 -14.42 -17.95 -17.57
C GLN A 421 -14.94 -16.77 -16.74
N ASN A 422 -16.21 -16.84 -16.36
CA ASN A 422 -16.89 -15.83 -15.56
C ASN A 422 -16.83 -14.42 -16.19
N ILE A 423 -17.02 -14.36 -17.50
CA ILE A 423 -17.03 -13.10 -18.28
C ILE A 423 -18.37 -12.39 -18.04
N PRO A 424 -18.38 -11.11 -17.63
CA PRO A 424 -19.61 -10.34 -17.59
C PRO A 424 -20.30 -10.29 -18.96
N PRO A 425 -21.64 -10.30 -19.03
CA PRO A 425 -22.33 -10.10 -20.28
C PRO A 425 -21.97 -8.76 -20.92
N GLY A 426 -21.68 -8.75 -22.22
CA GLY A 426 -21.25 -7.56 -22.94
C GLY A 426 -20.62 -7.85 -24.30
N THR A 427 -20.21 -6.78 -24.97
CA THR A 427 -19.49 -6.83 -26.24
C THR A 427 -18.00 -6.73 -25.99
N TYR A 428 -17.22 -7.60 -26.63
CA TYR A 428 -15.78 -7.71 -26.47
C TYR A 428 -15.06 -7.81 -27.81
N GLU A 429 -13.81 -7.35 -27.84
CA GLU A 429 -12.86 -7.55 -28.93
C GLU A 429 -11.85 -8.62 -28.52
N VAL A 430 -11.63 -9.61 -29.39
CA VAL A 430 -10.75 -10.75 -29.14
C VAL A 430 -9.70 -10.85 -30.24
N TRP A 431 -8.43 -11.06 -29.88
CA TRP A 431 -7.35 -11.30 -30.84
C TRP A 431 -6.22 -12.10 -30.21
N GLY A 432 -5.27 -12.57 -31.01
CA GLY A 432 -4.09 -13.27 -30.51
C GLY A 432 -2.77 -12.72 -31.07
N HIS A 433 -1.69 -12.97 -30.34
CA HIS A 433 -0.32 -12.58 -30.71
C HIS A 433 0.74 -13.45 -30.00
N PRO A 434 1.98 -13.53 -30.52
CA PRO A 434 3.06 -14.22 -29.83
C PRO A 434 3.58 -13.45 -28.60
N ASN A 435 4.31 -14.12 -27.72
CA ASN A 435 5.09 -13.51 -26.64
C ASN A 435 6.57 -13.98 -26.72
N PRO A 436 7.56 -13.08 -26.92
CA PRO A 436 7.43 -11.63 -27.07
C PRO A 436 6.65 -11.22 -28.33
N THR A 437 6.01 -10.04 -28.26
CA THR A 437 5.10 -9.54 -29.29
C THR A 437 5.78 -9.36 -30.65
N ASN A 438 5.12 -9.85 -31.71
CA ASN A 438 5.50 -9.66 -33.11
C ASN A 438 4.25 -9.36 -33.93
N GLU A 439 4.12 -8.12 -34.40
CA GLU A 439 2.93 -7.60 -35.08
C GLU A 439 2.53 -8.41 -36.33
N SER A 440 3.50 -9.00 -37.04
CA SER A 440 3.21 -9.75 -38.26
C SER A 440 2.45 -11.05 -38.02
N GLN A 441 2.43 -11.55 -36.78
CA GLN A 441 1.77 -12.79 -36.36
C GLN A 441 0.51 -12.53 -35.53
N HIS A 442 0.02 -11.29 -35.50
CA HIS A 442 -1.26 -10.96 -34.86
C HIS A 442 -2.42 -11.53 -35.67
N THR A 443 -3.46 -11.98 -34.97
CA THR A 443 -4.76 -12.19 -35.61
C THR A 443 -5.44 -10.85 -35.86
N GLU A 444 -6.45 -10.84 -36.74
CA GLU A 444 -7.41 -9.73 -36.74
C GLU A 444 -8.21 -9.72 -35.42
N ARG A 445 -8.64 -8.53 -34.99
CA ARG A 445 -9.58 -8.40 -33.87
C ARG A 445 -10.96 -8.84 -34.32
N GLN A 446 -11.64 -9.62 -33.48
CA GLN A 446 -12.98 -10.10 -33.71
C GLN A 446 -13.90 -9.63 -32.58
N THR A 447 -14.99 -8.95 -32.95
CA THR A 447 -16.08 -8.63 -32.04
C THR A 447 -16.88 -9.87 -31.66
N VAL A 448 -17.11 -10.06 -30.36
CA VAL A 448 -17.95 -11.12 -29.80
C VAL A 448 -18.94 -10.53 -28.82
N GLU A 449 -20.20 -10.96 -28.89
CA GLU A 449 -21.20 -10.69 -27.87
C GLU A 449 -21.24 -11.88 -26.92
N ILE A 450 -20.99 -11.63 -25.63
CA ILE A 450 -21.05 -12.64 -24.57
C ILE A 450 -22.31 -12.42 -23.73
N LYS A 451 -23.11 -13.46 -23.55
CA LYS A 451 -24.34 -13.49 -22.74
C LYS A 451 -24.15 -14.32 -21.48
N GLY A 452 -24.97 -14.01 -20.46
CA GLY A 452 -24.92 -14.73 -19.19
C GLY A 452 -25.33 -16.20 -19.33
N GLY A 453 -24.55 -17.09 -18.71
CA GLY A 453 -24.81 -18.53 -18.69
C GLY A 453 -24.43 -19.27 -19.98
N GLU A 454 -23.87 -18.58 -20.97
CA GLU A 454 -23.45 -19.21 -22.23
C GLU A 454 -21.98 -19.63 -22.22
N THR A 455 -21.65 -20.61 -23.07
CA THR A 455 -20.27 -20.92 -23.42
C THR A 455 -20.12 -20.75 -24.92
N LEU A 456 -19.37 -19.72 -25.31
CA LEU A 456 -19.11 -19.37 -26.69
C LEU A 456 -17.81 -20.02 -27.17
N THR A 457 -17.80 -20.52 -28.41
CA THR A 457 -16.57 -20.94 -29.09
C THR A 457 -16.32 -20.06 -30.30
N ARG A 458 -15.07 -19.63 -30.47
CA ARG A 458 -14.62 -18.82 -31.62
C ARG A 458 -13.30 -19.33 -32.18
N GLU A 459 -13.12 -19.09 -33.47
CA GLU A 459 -11.86 -19.37 -34.17
C GLU A 459 -11.29 -18.07 -34.69
N ILE A 460 -10.01 -17.82 -34.40
CA ILE A 460 -9.24 -16.69 -34.94
C ILE A 460 -8.07 -17.21 -35.76
N LYS A 461 -7.69 -16.48 -36.80
CA LYS A 461 -6.62 -16.88 -37.72
C LYS A 461 -5.40 -15.99 -37.53
N ALA A 462 -4.26 -16.61 -37.18
CA ALA A 462 -2.97 -15.94 -37.20
C ALA A 462 -2.52 -15.73 -38.64
N LYS A 463 -1.91 -14.57 -38.89
CA LYS A 463 -1.40 -14.17 -40.20
C LYS A 463 -0.14 -14.92 -40.61
#